data_AF-A0A0M2H958-F1
#
_entry.id   AF-A0A0M2H958-F1
#
_cell.length_a   1.000
_cell.length_b   1.000
_cell.length_c   1.000
_cell.angle_alpha   90.00
_cell.angle_beta   90.00
_cell.angle_gamma   90.00
#
_symmetry.space_group_name_H-M   'P 1'
#
loop_
_entity.id
_entity.type
_entity.pdbx_description
1 polymer ?
#
loop_
_entity_poly.entity_id
_entity_poly.type
_entity_poly.pdbx_seq_one_letter_code
_entity_poly.pdbx_strand_id
1 'polypeptide(L)'
;MSGRAIYVSIRIVAPMERVWRLTQDPALHERWDVRFSRIIPTEPLAGGGTRFAYERRLPGCTITGNGTTIGERARPDGTRTSVLRFDSDSRLSPLGTGRGYWRYRPDGDDVVFTTGYDYSPQWGRALDLIVRPLMGWATAWSFDRLRIWAETGIPPERWPLWSVLRFWRSQRPRAARCERRPANRRVMEDAPTTLHSLVHP
;
A
#
# COMPACT_ATOMS: atom_id res chain seq x y z
N MET A 1 18.44 -9.97 -10.05
CA MET A 1 18.00 -8.59 -10.30
C MET A 1 16.48 -8.58 -10.23
N SER A 2 15.93 -8.02 -9.15
CA SER A 2 14.49 -7.85 -8.97
C SER A 2 13.94 -6.86 -10.01
N GLY A 3 12.67 -6.99 -10.39
CA GLY A 3 12.03 -6.10 -11.37
C GLY A 3 11.99 -4.64 -10.92
N ARG A 4 11.52 -3.73 -11.78
CA ARG A 4 11.37 -2.31 -11.43
C ARG A 4 10.44 -2.17 -10.21
N ALA A 5 10.88 -1.45 -9.17
CA ALA A 5 10.04 -1.19 -8.01
C ALA A 5 8.73 -0.49 -8.40
N ILE A 6 7.65 -0.80 -7.68
CA ILE A 6 6.35 -0.16 -7.85
C ILE A 6 6.35 1.15 -7.06
N TYR A 7 5.94 2.23 -7.72
CA TYR A 7 5.78 3.55 -7.12
C TYR A 7 4.38 4.08 -7.39
N VAL A 8 3.75 4.63 -6.36
CA VAL A 8 2.46 5.32 -6.47
C VAL A 8 2.46 6.52 -5.52
N SER A 9 2.05 7.68 -6.01
CA SER A 9 1.83 8.89 -5.20
C SER A 9 0.49 9.54 -5.53
N ILE A 10 -0.14 10.12 -4.51
CA ILE A 10 -1.38 10.89 -4.64
C ILE A 10 -1.40 12.02 -3.60
N ARG A 11 -1.90 13.20 -3.99
CA ARG A 11 -2.26 14.26 -3.05
C ARG A 11 -3.67 14.00 -2.52
N ILE A 12 -3.84 14.14 -1.21
CA ILE A 12 -5.11 13.95 -0.51
C ILE A 12 -5.43 15.24 0.24
N VAL A 13 -6.60 15.82 -0.06
CA VAL A 13 -7.10 17.03 0.60
C VAL A 13 -7.72 16.65 1.96
N ALA A 14 -6.88 16.28 2.91
CA ALA A 14 -7.28 15.90 4.26
C ALA A 14 -6.12 16.04 5.25
N PRO A 15 -6.40 16.30 6.54
CA PRO A 15 -5.36 16.41 7.56
C PRO A 15 -4.53 15.14 7.73
N MET A 16 -3.26 15.31 8.12
CA MET A 16 -2.32 14.21 8.35
C MET A 16 -2.85 13.13 9.29
N GLU A 17 -3.52 13.51 10.38
CA GLU A 17 -4.12 12.60 11.37
C GLU A 17 -5.18 11.70 10.73
N ARG A 18 -5.99 12.26 9.83
CA ARG A 18 -7.05 11.53 9.11
C ARG A 18 -6.42 10.50 8.20
N VAL A 19 -5.47 10.90 7.36
CA VAL A 19 -4.79 10.01 6.41
C VAL A 19 -4.01 8.91 7.15
N TRP A 20 -3.28 9.29 8.22
CA TRP A 20 -2.55 8.34 9.06
C TRP A 20 -3.49 7.29 9.67
N ARG A 21 -4.60 7.71 10.29
CA ARG A 21 -5.57 6.78 10.88
C ARG A 21 -6.14 5.81 9.84
N LEU A 22 -6.58 6.32 8.69
CA LEU A 22 -7.19 5.49 7.64
C LEU A 22 -6.24 4.44 7.06
N THR A 23 -4.94 4.69 7.12
CA THR A 23 -3.91 3.85 6.51
C THR A 23 -3.28 2.89 7.52
N GLN A 24 -3.12 3.31 8.78
CA GLN A 24 -2.46 2.51 9.82
C GLN A 24 -3.41 1.66 10.67
N ASP A 25 -4.70 2.00 10.74
CA ASP A 25 -5.71 1.17 11.42
C ASP A 25 -6.10 -0.01 10.50
N PRO A 26 -5.81 -1.28 10.86
CA PRO A 26 -6.10 -2.45 10.01
C PRO A 26 -7.56 -2.53 9.58
N ALA A 27 -8.50 -2.26 10.50
CA ALA A 27 -9.93 -2.36 10.23
C ALA A 27 -10.42 -1.28 9.24
N LEU A 28 -9.72 -0.15 9.17
CA LEU A 28 -9.99 0.89 8.16
C LEU A 28 -9.25 0.61 6.86
N HIS A 29 -8.03 0.07 6.93
CA HIS A 29 -7.18 -0.23 5.79
C HIS A 29 -7.83 -1.23 4.84
N GLU A 30 -8.31 -2.36 5.37
CA GLU A 30 -8.97 -3.44 4.61
C GLU A 30 -10.14 -2.94 3.76
N ARG A 31 -10.77 -1.83 4.17
CA ARG A 31 -11.95 -1.29 3.49
C ARG A 31 -11.61 -0.67 2.15
N TRP A 32 -10.49 0.03 2.03
CA TRP A 32 -10.13 0.76 0.82
C TRP A 32 -9.11 0.03 -0.05
N ASP A 33 -8.18 -0.73 0.55
CA ASP A 33 -7.12 -1.38 -0.19
C ASP A 33 -7.54 -2.74 -0.75
N VAL A 34 -7.72 -2.81 -2.07
CA VAL A 34 -8.15 -4.05 -2.73
C VAL A 34 -7.08 -5.13 -2.76
N ARG A 35 -5.84 -4.79 -2.39
CA ARG A 35 -4.75 -5.76 -2.31
C ARG A 35 -4.96 -6.73 -1.16
N PHE A 36 -5.68 -6.31 -0.12
CA PHE A 36 -5.95 -7.06 1.10
C PHE A 36 -7.45 -7.28 1.29
N SER A 37 -7.82 -8.42 1.84
CA SER A 37 -9.18 -8.71 2.33
C SER A 37 -9.24 -8.72 3.85
N ARG A 38 -8.12 -9.01 4.51
CA ARG A 38 -7.99 -8.96 5.96
C ARG A 38 -6.55 -8.67 6.37
N ILE A 39 -6.37 -7.93 7.46
CA ILE A 39 -5.08 -7.63 8.09
C ILE A 39 -5.25 -7.87 9.59
N ILE A 40 -4.56 -8.89 10.11
CA ILE A 40 -4.70 -9.33 11.49
C ILE A 40 -3.39 -9.02 12.22
N PRO A 41 -3.35 -8.01 13.11
CA PRO A 41 -2.21 -7.81 14.01
C PRO A 41 -2.03 -9.05 14.89
N THR A 42 -0.81 -9.56 14.98
CA THR A 42 -0.51 -10.77 15.74
C THR A 42 0.33 -10.45 16.98
N GLU A 43 1.48 -9.80 16.81
CA GLU A 43 2.44 -9.57 17.89
C GLU A 43 3.10 -8.19 17.80
N PRO A 44 3.35 -7.48 18.91
CA PRO A 44 4.20 -6.30 18.90
C PRO A 44 5.67 -6.69 18.63
N LEU A 45 6.40 -5.84 17.91
CA LEU A 45 7.84 -5.98 17.68
C LEU A 45 8.63 -5.11 18.66
N ALA A 46 9.81 -5.60 19.06
CA ALA A 46 10.79 -4.78 19.75
C ALA A 46 11.12 -3.54 18.90
N GLY A 47 11.02 -2.35 19.48
CA GLY A 47 11.19 -1.07 18.77
C GLY A 47 9.89 -0.43 18.27
N GLY A 48 8.71 -0.93 18.66
CA GLY A 48 7.42 -0.26 18.42
C GLY A 48 6.74 -0.62 17.10
N GLY A 49 7.21 -1.67 16.42
CA GLY A 49 6.54 -2.25 15.25
C GLY A 49 5.46 -3.26 15.62
N THR A 50 4.86 -3.89 14.61
CA THR A 50 3.83 -4.91 14.77
C THR A 50 3.97 -5.96 13.67
N ARG A 51 3.91 -7.24 14.04
CA ARG A 51 3.69 -8.37 13.13
C ARG A 51 2.22 -8.45 12.78
N PHE A 52 1.92 -8.83 11.54
CA PHE A 52 0.57 -9.05 11.08
C PHE A 52 0.52 -10.23 10.12
N ALA A 53 -0.62 -10.93 10.11
CA ALA A 53 -1.00 -11.82 9.03
C ALA A 53 -1.92 -11.06 8.07
N TYR A 54 -1.89 -11.39 6.78
CA TYR A 54 -2.83 -10.84 5.81
C TYR A 54 -3.49 -11.95 5.00
N GLU A 55 -4.73 -11.68 4.60
CA GLU A 55 -5.48 -12.50 3.66
C GLU A 55 -5.80 -11.69 2.41
N ARG A 56 -5.79 -12.35 1.26
CA ARG A 56 -6.41 -11.87 0.04
C ARG A 56 -7.34 -12.95 -0.50
N ARG A 57 -8.65 -12.67 -0.46
CA ARG A 57 -9.68 -13.56 -1.00
C ARG A 57 -9.87 -13.29 -2.48
N LEU A 58 -9.84 -14.36 -3.25
CA LEU A 58 -10.13 -14.40 -4.68
C LEU A 58 -11.29 -15.40 -4.92
N PRO A 59 -11.99 -15.35 -6.06
CA PRO A 59 -12.97 -16.36 -6.38
C PRO A 59 -12.33 -17.76 -6.38
N GLY A 60 -12.72 -18.61 -5.43
CA GLY A 60 -12.25 -20.01 -5.33
C GLY A 60 -10.92 -20.21 -4.58
N CYS A 61 -10.23 -19.17 -4.11
CA CYS A 61 -9.02 -19.35 -3.29
C CYS A 61 -8.73 -18.17 -2.35
N THR A 62 -7.95 -18.44 -1.29
CA THR A 62 -7.47 -17.41 -0.36
C THR A 62 -5.95 -17.47 -0.34
N ILE A 63 -5.31 -16.35 -0.64
CA ILE A 63 -3.87 -16.16 -0.48
C ILE A 63 -3.63 -15.64 0.93
N THR A 64 -2.69 -16.23 1.64
CA THR A 64 -2.27 -15.80 2.97
C THR A 64 -0.80 -15.41 2.95
N GLY A 65 -0.41 -14.54 3.87
CA GLY A 65 0.98 -14.23 4.12
C GLY A 65 1.17 -13.51 5.44
N ASN A 66 2.44 -13.27 5.78
CA ASN A 66 2.85 -12.64 7.02
C ASN A 66 3.61 -11.35 6.70
N GLY A 67 3.63 -10.42 7.64
CA GLY A 67 4.37 -9.19 7.49
C GLY A 67 4.72 -8.55 8.81
N THR A 68 5.68 -7.63 8.72
CA THR A 68 6.09 -6.75 9.80
C THR A 68 5.92 -5.33 9.33
N THR A 69 5.47 -4.45 10.22
CA THR A 69 5.34 -3.02 9.94
C THR A 69 5.83 -2.21 11.12
N ILE A 70 6.42 -1.05 10.85
CA ILE A 70 6.74 -0.04 11.87
C ILE A 70 6.40 1.34 11.32
N GLY A 71 5.55 2.04 12.08
CA GLY A 71 5.13 3.40 11.78
C GLY A 71 5.93 4.42 12.58
N GLU A 72 6.62 5.33 11.89
CA GLU A 72 7.33 6.45 12.46
C GLU A 72 6.49 7.73 12.28
N ARG A 73 5.94 8.23 13.40
CA ARG A 73 5.02 9.38 13.43
C ARG A 73 5.70 10.74 13.60
N ALA A 74 6.90 10.74 14.17
CA ALA A 74 7.56 11.97 14.60
C ALA A 74 8.90 12.11 13.86
N ARG A 75 8.92 12.99 12.86
CA ARG A 75 10.14 13.50 12.25
C ARG A 75 10.18 15.03 12.34
N PRO A 76 11.38 15.64 12.41
CA PRO A 76 11.52 17.08 12.53
C PRO A 76 10.87 17.88 11.39
N ASP A 77 10.75 17.28 10.20
CA ASP A 77 10.18 17.88 8.99
C ASP A 77 8.64 17.70 8.88
N GLY A 78 8.00 17.09 9.89
CA GLY A 78 6.57 16.77 9.88
C GLY A 78 6.19 15.58 8.99
N THR A 79 7.15 14.96 8.29
CA THR A 79 6.93 13.76 7.50
C THR A 79 6.63 12.58 8.42
N ARG A 80 5.67 11.74 8.04
CA ARG A 80 5.48 10.42 8.65
C ARG A 80 5.91 9.34 7.67
N THR A 81 6.33 8.20 8.18
CA THR A 81 6.56 7.02 7.35
C THR A 81 6.07 5.76 8.02
N SER A 82 5.68 4.79 7.21
CA SER A 82 5.42 3.43 7.67
C SER A 82 6.19 2.50 6.76
N VAL A 83 7.09 1.70 7.32
CA VAL A 83 7.88 0.73 6.54
C VAL A 83 7.35 -0.65 6.85
N LEU A 84 7.31 -1.51 5.84
CA LEU A 84 6.79 -2.84 5.97
C LEU A 84 7.65 -3.84 5.20
N ARG A 85 7.74 -5.04 5.74
CA ARG A 85 8.22 -6.24 5.04
C ARG A 85 7.09 -7.25 5.05
N PHE A 86 6.99 -8.03 3.99
CA PHE A 86 6.01 -9.09 3.89
C PHE A 86 6.62 -10.31 3.23
N ASP A 87 6.07 -11.45 3.54
CA ASP A 87 6.32 -12.70 2.84
C ASP A 87 5.01 -13.45 2.63
N SER A 88 5.03 -14.42 1.73
CA SER A 88 3.91 -15.33 1.52
C SER A 88 4.44 -16.74 1.33
N ASP A 89 4.08 -17.63 2.26
CA ASP A 89 4.33 -19.07 2.12
C ASP A 89 3.34 -19.74 1.15
N SER A 90 2.38 -18.98 0.61
CA SER A 90 1.36 -19.50 -0.30
C SER A 90 1.92 -19.63 -1.71
N ARG A 91 1.96 -20.85 -2.25
CA ARG A 91 2.29 -21.10 -3.67
C ARG A 91 1.34 -20.41 -4.65
N LEU A 92 0.15 -20.02 -4.17
CA LEU A 92 -0.86 -19.26 -4.92
C LEU A 92 -0.56 -17.76 -4.95
N SER A 93 0.38 -17.27 -4.14
CA SER A 93 0.81 -15.88 -4.20
C SER A 93 1.79 -15.69 -5.36
N PRO A 94 1.54 -14.73 -6.26
CA PRO A 94 2.55 -14.34 -7.24
C PRO A 94 3.69 -13.52 -6.63
N LEU A 95 3.47 -12.96 -5.43
CA LEU A 95 4.43 -12.16 -4.67
C LEU A 95 5.10 -13.06 -3.62
N GLY A 96 6.41 -13.19 -3.68
CA GLY A 96 7.21 -13.75 -2.58
C GLY A 96 7.62 -12.66 -1.59
N THR A 97 8.78 -12.83 -0.96
CA THR A 97 9.36 -11.85 -0.03
C THR A 97 9.43 -10.45 -0.65
N GLY A 98 8.85 -9.48 0.04
CA GLY A 98 8.80 -8.09 -0.39
C GLY A 98 9.04 -7.10 0.74
N ARG A 99 9.36 -5.88 0.31
CA ARG A 99 9.62 -4.75 1.20
C ARG A 99 9.04 -3.48 0.60
N GLY A 100 8.50 -2.63 1.45
CA GLY A 100 7.88 -1.40 1.02
C GLY A 100 7.89 -0.33 2.09
N TYR A 101 7.62 0.87 1.66
CA TYR A 101 7.42 1.99 2.55
C TYR A 101 6.25 2.83 2.07
N TRP A 102 5.68 3.54 3.03
CA TRP A 102 4.71 4.59 2.90
C TRP A 102 5.33 5.86 3.45
N ARG A 103 5.12 6.97 2.74
CA ARG A 103 5.57 8.30 3.13
C ARG A 103 4.38 9.24 3.05
N TYR A 104 4.25 10.04 4.10
CA TYR A 104 3.23 11.06 4.24
C TYR A 104 3.96 12.38 4.38
N ARG A 105 4.00 13.16 3.29
CA ARG A 105 4.65 14.47 3.29
C ARG A 105 3.58 15.56 3.45
N PRO A 106 3.73 16.50 4.40
CA PRO A 106 2.87 17.67 4.48
C PRO A 106 2.90 18.50 3.18
N ASP A 107 1.76 19.03 2.77
CA ASP A 107 1.60 19.94 1.64
C ASP A 107 0.56 21.02 2.00
N GLY A 108 0.93 21.92 2.91
CA GLY A 108 -0.02 22.79 3.60
C GLY A 108 -0.88 21.98 4.58
N ASP A 109 -2.21 22.15 4.48
CA ASP A 109 -3.19 21.35 5.25
C ASP A 109 -3.44 19.95 4.65
N ASP A 110 -2.86 19.69 3.47
CA ASP A 110 -3.02 18.45 2.72
C ASP A 110 -1.84 17.49 2.94
N VAL A 111 -1.99 16.26 2.44
CA VAL A 111 -0.93 15.25 2.48
C VAL A 111 -0.63 14.69 1.10
N VAL A 112 0.65 14.63 0.76
CA VAL A 112 1.14 13.81 -0.35
C VAL A 112 1.50 12.43 0.19
N PHE A 113 0.64 11.46 -0.14
CA PHE A 113 0.79 10.06 0.27
C PHE A 113 1.47 9.26 -0.85
N THR A 114 2.61 8.67 -0.52
CA THR A 114 3.47 7.96 -1.48
C THR A 114 3.82 6.57 -0.97
N THR A 115 3.88 5.60 -1.88
CA THR A 115 4.46 4.29 -1.61
C THR A 115 5.50 3.90 -2.64
N GLY A 116 6.57 3.26 -2.16
CA GLY A 116 7.52 2.52 -2.96
C GLY A 116 7.65 1.11 -2.40
N TYR A 117 7.55 0.10 -3.25
CA TYR A 117 7.79 -1.28 -2.82
C TYR A 117 8.30 -2.17 -3.94
N ASP A 118 9.00 -3.24 -3.54
CA ASP A 118 9.50 -4.27 -4.43
C ASP A 118 9.34 -5.65 -3.78
N TYR A 119 9.29 -6.69 -4.60
CA TYR A 119 9.12 -8.09 -4.18
C TYR A 119 9.80 -9.03 -5.16
N SER A 120 10.18 -10.21 -4.67
CA SER A 120 10.62 -11.33 -5.50
C SER A 120 9.42 -11.98 -6.20
N PRO A 121 9.48 -12.20 -7.53
CA PRO A 121 8.37 -12.83 -8.23
C PRO A 121 8.35 -14.34 -8.00
N GLN A 122 7.39 -14.83 -7.21
CA GLN A 122 7.27 -16.23 -6.82
C GLN A 122 7.02 -17.14 -8.04
N TRP A 123 6.21 -16.67 -8.99
CA TRP A 123 5.89 -17.38 -10.24
C TRP A 123 6.90 -17.16 -11.37
N GLY A 124 8.04 -16.54 -11.05
CA GLY A 124 9.09 -16.24 -12.03
C GLY A 124 8.88 -14.94 -12.80
N ARG A 125 9.94 -14.52 -13.49
CA ARG A 125 10.04 -13.17 -14.07
C ARG A 125 9.11 -12.91 -15.26
N ALA A 126 8.77 -13.94 -16.03
CA ALA A 126 7.93 -13.77 -17.22
C ALA A 126 6.49 -13.37 -16.84
N LEU A 127 5.91 -14.05 -15.84
CA LEU A 127 4.59 -13.70 -15.31
C LEU A 127 4.60 -12.38 -14.54
N ASP A 128 5.73 -12.03 -13.91
CA ASP A 128 5.91 -10.74 -13.23
C ASP A 128 5.73 -9.54 -14.18
N LEU A 129 5.99 -9.70 -15.48
CA LEU A 129 5.74 -8.64 -16.49
C LEU A 129 4.26 -8.24 -16.58
N ILE A 130 3.35 -9.11 -16.15
CA ILE A 130 1.91 -8.87 -16.10
C ILE A 130 1.47 -8.54 -14.68
N VAL A 131 1.93 -9.33 -13.69
CA VAL A 131 1.56 -9.15 -12.28
C VAL A 131 1.97 -7.78 -11.76
N ARG A 132 3.19 -7.33 -12.05
CA ARG A 132 3.72 -6.09 -11.48
C ARG A 132 2.99 -4.83 -11.97
N PRO A 133 2.69 -4.66 -13.27
CA PRO A 133 1.79 -3.59 -13.72
C PRO A 133 0.39 -3.65 -13.09
N LEU A 134 -0.19 -4.85 -12.93
CA LEU A 134 -1.49 -5.03 -12.28
C LEU A 134 -1.44 -4.61 -10.81
N MET A 135 -0.39 -4.98 -10.08
CA MET A 135 -0.18 -4.58 -8.69
C MET A 135 0.00 -3.07 -8.56
N GLY A 136 0.75 -2.44 -9.47
CA GLY A 136 0.88 -0.98 -9.52
C GLY A 136 -0.45 -0.28 -9.82
N TRP A 137 -1.25 -0.82 -10.74
CA TRP A 137 -2.59 -0.32 -11.01
C TRP A 137 -3.54 -0.48 -9.83
N ALA A 138 -3.55 -1.65 -9.19
CA ALA A 138 -4.39 -1.94 -8.02
C ALA A 138 -4.03 -1.01 -6.85
N THR A 139 -2.74 -0.80 -6.60
CA THR A 139 -2.25 0.16 -5.59
C THR A 139 -2.74 1.58 -5.89
N ALA A 140 -2.60 2.06 -7.12
CA ALA A 140 -3.09 3.38 -7.52
C ALA A 140 -4.60 3.52 -7.42
N TRP A 141 -5.36 2.48 -7.77
CA TRP A 141 -6.81 2.48 -7.63
C TRP A 141 -7.23 2.52 -6.15
N SER A 142 -6.58 1.73 -5.29
CA SER A 142 -6.75 1.77 -3.82
C SER A 142 -6.47 3.16 -3.26
N PHE A 143 -5.40 3.82 -3.72
CA PHE A 143 -5.01 5.16 -3.26
C PHE A 143 -6.06 6.21 -3.62
N ASP A 144 -6.62 6.19 -4.83
CA ASP A 144 -7.70 7.12 -5.19
C ASP A 144 -9.01 6.82 -4.42
N ARG A 145 -9.26 5.54 -4.10
CA ARG A 145 -10.40 5.14 -3.26
C ARG A 145 -10.24 5.63 -1.82
N LEU A 146 -9.03 5.53 -1.26
CA LEU A 146 -8.66 6.14 0.01
C LEU A 146 -8.85 7.65 -0.03
N ARG A 147 -8.34 8.32 -1.08
CA ARG A 147 -8.47 9.77 -1.26
C ARG A 147 -9.92 10.20 -1.23
N ILE A 148 -10.80 9.56 -2.00
CA ILE A 148 -12.24 9.86 -2.00
C ILE A 148 -12.81 9.75 -0.58
N TRP A 149 -12.47 8.68 0.15
CA TRP A 149 -12.99 8.50 1.51
C TRP A 149 -12.42 9.52 2.52
N ALA A 150 -11.14 9.87 2.38
CA ALA A 150 -10.48 10.85 3.24
C ALA A 150 -11.07 12.25 3.04
N GLU A 151 -11.28 12.67 1.79
CA GLU A 151 -11.74 14.01 1.42
C GLU A 151 -13.25 14.21 1.58
N THR A 152 -14.04 13.19 1.23
CA THR A 152 -15.52 13.35 1.12
C THR A 152 -16.30 12.61 2.19
N GLY A 153 -15.65 11.74 2.96
CA GLY A 153 -16.31 10.83 3.89
C GLY A 153 -17.10 9.70 3.24
N ILE A 154 -17.21 9.64 1.89
CA ILE A 154 -17.91 8.56 1.18
C ILE A 154 -17.20 7.23 1.47
N PRO A 155 -17.89 6.25 2.09
CA PRO A 155 -17.28 4.97 2.45
C PRO A 155 -16.73 4.22 1.23
N PRO A 156 -15.59 3.53 1.35
CA PRO A 156 -14.99 2.79 0.24
C PRO A 156 -15.94 1.77 -0.40
N GLU A 157 -16.86 1.19 0.37
CA GLU A 157 -17.81 0.16 -0.08
C GLU A 157 -18.77 0.65 -1.18
N ARG A 158 -18.96 1.97 -1.32
CA ARG A 158 -19.68 2.57 -2.47
C ARG A 158 -18.97 2.30 -3.80
N TRP A 159 -17.67 2.04 -3.74
CA TRP A 159 -16.80 1.78 -4.87
C TRP A 159 -16.24 0.36 -4.77
N PRO A 160 -17.05 -0.69 -5.02
CA PRO A 160 -16.52 -2.05 -5.14
C PRO A 160 -15.62 -2.15 -6.38
N LEU A 161 -14.81 -3.20 -6.48
CA LEU A 161 -13.88 -3.39 -7.61
C LEU A 161 -14.56 -3.26 -8.98
N TRP A 162 -15.77 -3.82 -9.15
CA TRP A 162 -16.52 -3.73 -10.40
C TRP A 162 -16.97 -2.31 -10.78
N SER A 163 -16.86 -1.33 -9.86
CA SER A 163 -17.11 0.09 -10.18
C SER A 163 -16.15 0.65 -11.23
N VAL A 164 -15.05 -0.04 -11.53
CA VAL A 164 -14.15 0.28 -12.64
C VAL A 164 -14.85 0.29 -14.00
N LEU A 165 -15.92 -0.49 -14.15
CA LEU A 165 -16.74 -0.57 -15.35
C LEU A 165 -17.75 0.58 -15.47
N ARG A 166 -17.99 1.32 -14.38
CA ARG A 166 -18.94 2.45 -14.34
C ARG A 166 -18.33 3.72 -14.92
N PHE A 167 -17.81 3.69 -16.14
CA PHE A 167 -17.02 4.78 -16.72
C PHE A 167 -17.75 6.13 -16.75
N TRP A 168 -19.08 6.13 -16.78
CA TRP A 168 -19.94 7.32 -16.70
C TRP A 168 -19.95 8.01 -15.32
N ARG A 169 -19.56 7.32 -14.24
CA ARG A 169 -19.47 7.91 -12.90
C ARG A 169 -18.11 8.59 -12.73
N SER A 170 -18.06 9.91 -12.90
CA SER A 170 -16.84 10.72 -12.74
C SER A 170 -16.21 10.61 -11.33
N GLN A 171 -17.05 10.38 -10.31
CA GLN A 171 -16.64 10.26 -8.91
C GLN A 171 -16.01 8.91 -8.54
N ARG A 172 -15.97 7.93 -9.46
CA ARG A 172 -15.36 6.62 -9.17
C ARG A 172 -13.85 6.72 -8.96
N PRO A 173 -13.23 5.77 -8.25
CA PRO A 173 -11.78 5.69 -8.16
C PRO A 173 -11.14 5.37 -9.51
N ARG A 174 -10.01 6.01 -9.81
CA ARG A 174 -9.25 5.90 -11.06
C ARG A 174 -7.76 5.91 -10.75
N ALA A 175 -7.07 4.82 -11.10
CA ALA A 175 -5.61 4.73 -11.00
C ALA A 175 -4.86 5.85 -11.74
N ALA A 176 -5.47 6.43 -12.78
CA ALA A 176 -4.91 7.54 -13.56
C ALA A 176 -4.81 8.86 -12.78
N ARG A 177 -5.48 8.99 -11.61
CA ARG A 177 -5.32 10.16 -10.72
C ARG A 177 -4.05 10.09 -9.86
N CYS A 178 -3.36 8.95 -9.85
CA CYS A 178 -2.08 8.80 -9.15
C CYS A 178 -0.90 9.00 -10.08
N GLU A 179 0.17 9.57 -9.55
CA GLU A 179 1.48 9.51 -10.17
C GLU A 179 2.06 8.11 -9.96
N ARG A 180 2.49 7.46 -11.05
CA ARG A 180 3.08 6.10 -11.02
C ARG A 180 4.50 6.06 -11.55
N ARG A 181 5.07 7.22 -11.84
CA ARG A 181 6.46 7.38 -12.23
C ARG A 181 7.15 8.11 -11.08
N PRO A 182 8.21 7.54 -10.50
CA PRO A 182 8.94 8.26 -9.48
C PRO A 182 9.74 9.40 -10.12
N ALA A 183 9.93 10.49 -9.39
CA ALA A 183 10.83 11.58 -9.80
C ALA A 183 12.28 11.09 -9.97
N ASN A 184 12.70 10.13 -9.14
CA ASN A 184 13.99 9.46 -9.24
C ASN A 184 13.81 7.99 -9.68
N ARG A 185 14.68 7.47 -10.57
CA ARG A 185 14.59 6.08 -11.05
C ARG A 185 14.80 5.04 -9.93
N ARG A 186 15.27 5.46 -8.75
CA ARG A 186 15.71 4.59 -7.65
C ARG A 186 14.77 4.64 -6.43
N VAL A 187 13.50 4.27 -6.65
CA VAL A 187 12.41 4.24 -5.65
C VAL A 187 12.82 3.66 -4.29
N MET A 188 13.57 2.55 -4.30
CA MET A 188 13.94 1.85 -3.07
C MET A 188 15.19 2.43 -2.39
N GLU A 189 15.96 3.29 -3.04
CA GLU A 189 17.07 4.03 -2.42
C GLU A 189 16.55 5.23 -1.62
N ASP A 190 15.40 5.79 -2.03
CA ASP A 190 14.71 6.80 -1.25
C ASP A 190 13.96 6.19 -0.04
N ALA A 191 14.01 4.87 0.18
CA ALA A 191 13.29 4.26 1.29
C ALA A 191 13.83 4.76 2.65
N PRO A 192 12.96 4.92 3.67
CA PRO A 192 13.41 5.30 5.00
C PRO A 192 14.44 4.32 5.57
N THR A 193 15.44 4.82 6.29
CA THR A 193 16.50 3.99 6.90
C THR A 193 15.94 2.93 7.84
N THR A 194 14.80 3.19 8.48
CA THR A 194 14.04 2.23 9.30
C THR A 194 13.60 0.98 8.55
N LEU A 195 13.52 1.01 7.20
CA LEU A 195 13.24 -0.19 6.42
C LEU A 195 14.38 -1.21 6.49
N HIS A 196 15.63 -0.75 6.67
CA HIS A 196 16.79 -1.63 6.75
C HIS A 196 16.87 -2.39 8.07
N SER A 197 16.42 -1.77 9.17
CA SER A 197 16.40 -2.36 10.51
C SER A 197 15.15 -3.19 10.82
N LEU A 198 14.09 -3.11 9.99
CA LEU A 198 12.88 -3.90 10.19
C LEU A 198 13.17 -5.40 10.04
N VAL A 199 12.79 -6.18 11.06
CA VAL A 199 13.00 -7.64 11.08
C VAL A 199 12.15 -8.29 9.99
N HIS A 200 12.69 -9.35 9.37
CA HIS A 200 11.91 -10.20 8.48
C HIS A 200 10.72 -10.83 9.25
N PRO A 201 9.56 -10.98 8.60
CA PRO A 201 8.44 -11.70 9.20
C PRO A 201 8.80 -13.13 9.60
#